data_AF-A0A1A0J2F3-F1
#
_entry.id   AF-A0A1A0J2F3-F1
#
_cell.length_a   1.000
_cell.length_b   1.000
_cell.length_c   1.000
_cell.angle_alpha   90.00
_cell.angle_beta   90.00
_cell.angle_gamma   90.00
#
_symmetry.space_group_name_H-M   'P 1'
#
loop_
_entity.id
_entity.type
_entity.pdbx_description
1 polymer ?
#
loop_
_entity_poly.entity_id
_entity_poly.type
_entity_poly.pdbx_seq_one_letter_code
_entity_poly.pdbx_strand_id
1 'polypeptide(L)'
;MPSCDDIAAAWLSHTDFAGDRTATDLLSRAISPRDFARNRDSLPVSAAADPVTAGAILELLGRGQVPTMPAIHTLIAQNRIRAEAERIERLGRRAQRSIDEFGRTLAELTQNYWHTHATGPTRRDILAAEPVMTLIRERVGDIAPNAVKHLWLIERAQRAGWIAFDATPRSLCAARRFHSAKYGNRVSLRPVNTIGTLVAEFLDTYRTTHGRPPRWSVVAHELRDDRGRRVFNDTADARVQQQWLVTAQWVALEDDLPVPGDRGRRALARRARKRGN
;
A
#
# COMPACT_ATOMS: atom_id res chain seq x y z
N MET A 1 -38.72 36.37 24.22
CA MET A 1 -37.54 35.65 23.72
C MET A 1 -37.93 35.05 22.38
N PRO A 2 -37.08 35.11 21.34
CA PRO A 2 -37.38 34.45 20.06
C PRO A 2 -37.58 32.94 20.30
N SER A 3 -38.52 32.33 19.57
CA SER A 3 -38.73 30.88 19.67
C SER A 3 -37.52 30.13 19.13
N CYS A 4 -37.32 28.87 19.53
CA CYS A 4 -36.22 28.06 18.99
C CYS A 4 -36.34 27.86 17.48
N ASP A 5 -37.56 27.86 16.96
CA ASP A 5 -37.86 27.82 15.52
C ASP A 5 -37.43 29.11 14.83
N ASP A 6 -37.65 30.29 15.44
CA ASP A 6 -37.18 31.57 14.89
C ASP A 6 -35.65 31.63 14.85
N ILE A 7 -34.98 31.14 15.89
CA ILE A 7 -33.52 31.06 15.97
C ILE A 7 -32.98 30.11 14.88
N ALA A 8 -33.59 28.93 14.74
CA ALA A 8 -33.22 27.95 13.73
C ALA A 8 -33.45 28.47 12.30
N ALA A 9 -34.60 29.09 12.04
CA ALA A 9 -34.95 29.67 10.74
C ALA A 9 -34.02 30.83 10.37
N ALA A 10 -33.70 31.73 11.32
CA ALA A 10 -32.77 32.83 11.12
C ALA A 10 -31.34 32.35 10.85
N TRP A 11 -30.93 31.23 11.45
CA TRP A 11 -29.62 30.64 11.17
C TRP A 11 -29.58 30.00 9.77
N LEU A 12 -30.61 29.24 9.41
CA LEU A 12 -30.69 28.55 8.11
C LEU A 12 -30.93 29.49 6.92
N SER A 13 -31.40 30.72 7.15
CA SER A 13 -31.77 31.66 6.07
C SER A 13 -30.61 32.04 5.14
N HIS A 14 -29.37 31.79 5.54
CA HIS A 14 -28.15 32.06 4.76
C HIS A 14 -27.50 30.77 4.22
N THR A 15 -28.25 29.66 4.16
CA THR A 15 -27.76 28.33 3.76
C THR A 15 -28.68 27.71 2.71
N ASP A 16 -28.29 26.56 2.15
CA ASP A 16 -29.11 25.82 1.19
C ASP A 16 -30.43 25.30 1.78
N PHE A 17 -30.60 25.36 3.10
CA PHE A 17 -31.82 24.98 3.82
C PHE A 17 -32.74 26.18 4.11
N ALA A 18 -32.52 27.34 3.49
CA ALA A 18 -33.38 28.50 3.67
C ALA A 18 -34.84 28.16 3.29
N GLY A 19 -35.75 28.28 4.25
CA GLY A 19 -37.17 27.95 4.08
C GLY A 19 -37.53 26.46 4.20
N ASP A 20 -36.56 25.58 4.47
CA ASP A 20 -36.83 24.17 4.74
C ASP A 20 -37.33 23.95 6.18
N ARG A 21 -38.65 23.77 6.30
CA ARG A 21 -39.33 23.52 7.58
C ARG A 21 -38.81 22.27 8.29
N THR A 22 -38.42 21.23 7.54
CA THR A 22 -37.91 19.98 8.14
C THR A 22 -36.55 20.22 8.78
N ALA A 23 -35.68 20.97 8.11
CA ALA A 23 -34.37 21.35 8.64
C ALA A 23 -34.51 22.30 9.84
N THR A 24 -35.47 23.26 9.80
CA THR A 24 -35.80 24.13 10.92
C THR A 24 -36.25 23.32 12.15
N ASP A 25 -37.17 22.37 11.99
CA ASP A 25 -37.65 21.51 13.08
C ASP A 25 -36.52 20.66 13.68
N LEU A 26 -35.67 20.06 12.84
CA LEU A 26 -34.53 19.25 13.29
C LEU A 26 -33.49 20.08 14.06
N LEU A 27 -33.21 21.30 13.61
CA LEU A 27 -32.29 22.21 14.28
C LEU A 27 -32.89 22.76 15.59
N SER A 28 -34.17 23.13 15.59
CA SER A 28 -34.90 23.58 16.78
C SER A 28 -34.89 22.51 17.88
N ARG A 29 -35.10 21.24 17.52
CA ARG A 29 -34.95 20.09 18.43
C ARG A 29 -33.55 19.93 19.02
N ALA A 30 -32.51 20.36 18.31
CA ALA A 30 -31.15 20.36 18.82
C ALA A 30 -30.89 21.56 19.76
N ILE A 31 -31.44 22.74 19.45
CA ILE A 31 -31.31 23.96 20.27
C ILE A 31 -32.07 23.82 21.59
N SER A 32 -33.30 23.29 21.59
CA SER A 32 -34.07 23.02 22.81
C SER A 32 -34.51 21.56 22.90
N PRO A 33 -33.61 20.64 23.31
CA PRO A 33 -33.96 19.23 23.41
C PRO A 33 -34.97 18.95 24.52
N ARG A 34 -35.07 19.80 25.55
CA ARG A 34 -35.95 19.57 26.71
C ARG A 34 -37.43 19.54 26.33
N ASP A 35 -37.79 20.21 25.24
CA ASP A 35 -39.15 20.20 24.67
C ASP A 35 -39.49 18.86 23.99
N PHE A 36 -38.49 18.00 23.76
CA PHE A 36 -38.62 16.74 23.03
C PHE A 36 -38.03 15.50 23.76
N ALA A 37 -37.08 15.68 24.68
CA ALA A 37 -36.41 14.63 25.47
C ALA A 37 -35.70 15.22 26.72
N ARG A 38 -36.04 14.72 27.91
CA ARG A 38 -35.64 15.33 29.21
C ARG A 38 -34.14 15.27 29.58
N ASN A 39 -33.30 14.52 28.87
CA ASN A 39 -31.91 14.24 29.25
C ASN A 39 -30.87 14.52 28.14
N ARG A 40 -31.15 15.47 27.23
CA ARG A 40 -30.21 15.82 26.15
C ARG A 40 -29.66 17.22 26.34
N ASP A 41 -28.34 17.34 26.13
CA ASP A 41 -27.65 18.63 26.14
C ASP A 41 -28.09 19.48 24.93
N SER A 42 -28.41 20.74 25.21
CA SER A 42 -28.75 21.74 24.20
C SER A 42 -27.54 22.03 23.31
N LEU A 43 -27.78 22.18 22.01
CA LEU A 43 -26.82 22.73 21.07
C LEU A 43 -26.74 24.25 21.31
N PRO A 44 -25.62 24.79 21.83
CA PRO A 44 -25.51 26.23 22.02
C PRO A 44 -25.45 26.91 20.65
N VAL A 45 -26.27 27.94 20.45
CA VAL A 45 -26.35 28.69 19.18
C VAL A 45 -24.98 29.26 18.77
N SER A 46 -24.11 29.55 19.73
CA SER A 46 -22.73 29.98 19.49
C SER A 46 -21.82 28.91 18.86
N ALA A 47 -22.13 27.61 19.01
CA ALA A 47 -21.39 26.55 18.35
C ALA A 47 -21.49 26.65 16.82
N ALA A 48 -22.57 27.23 16.31
CA ALA A 48 -22.77 27.44 14.89
C ALA A 48 -21.97 28.61 14.30
N ALA A 49 -21.19 29.33 15.12
CA ALA A 49 -20.25 30.35 14.66
C ALA A 49 -18.90 29.76 14.20
N ASP A 50 -18.54 28.55 14.65
CA ASP A 50 -17.36 27.84 14.16
C ASP A 50 -17.68 27.20 12.79
N PRO A 51 -16.94 27.52 11.71
CA PRO A 51 -17.24 27.01 10.37
C PRO A 51 -17.25 25.48 10.25
N VAL A 52 -16.41 24.78 11.03
CA VAL A 52 -16.34 23.31 11.00
C VAL A 52 -17.60 22.71 11.63
N THR A 53 -18.02 23.27 12.77
CA THR A 53 -19.23 22.89 13.48
C THR A 53 -20.48 23.23 12.68
N ALA A 54 -20.54 24.42 12.07
CA ALA A 54 -21.61 24.83 11.17
C ALA A 54 -21.75 23.88 9.97
N GLY A 55 -20.64 23.53 9.31
CA GLY A 55 -20.65 22.56 8.21
C GLY A 55 -21.17 21.19 8.63
N ALA A 56 -20.76 20.70 9.81
CA ALA A 56 -21.26 19.43 10.35
C ALA A 56 -22.76 19.49 10.70
N ILE A 57 -23.26 20.62 11.21
CA ILE A 57 -24.70 20.83 11.45
C ILE A 57 -25.46 20.69 10.12
N LEU A 58 -25.06 21.41 9.08
CA LEU A 58 -25.73 21.38 7.76
C LEU A 58 -25.68 19.97 7.14
N GLU A 59 -24.57 19.26 7.26
CA GLU A 59 -24.45 17.90 6.75
C GLU A 59 -25.35 16.90 7.50
N LEU A 60 -25.54 17.06 8.83
CA LEU A 60 -26.49 16.23 9.59
C LEU A 60 -27.94 16.54 9.20
N LEU A 61 -28.29 17.81 9.00
CA LEU A 61 -29.61 18.22 8.54
C LEU A 61 -29.92 17.66 7.15
N GLY A 62 -28.96 17.68 6.22
CA GLY A 62 -29.10 17.06 4.90
C GLY A 62 -29.28 15.54 4.92
N ARG A 63 -28.88 14.88 6.01
CA ARG A 63 -29.12 13.45 6.25
C ARG A 63 -30.43 13.19 7.03
N GLY A 64 -31.22 14.23 7.33
CA GLY A 64 -32.43 14.14 8.14
C GLY A 64 -32.17 13.83 9.62
N GLN A 65 -30.97 14.15 10.12
CA GLN A 65 -30.55 13.85 11.50
C GLN A 65 -30.60 15.09 12.39
N VAL A 66 -30.94 14.91 13.67
CA VAL A 66 -30.90 15.99 14.66
C VAL A 66 -29.43 16.30 15.01
N PRO A 67 -28.94 17.53 14.82
CA PRO A 67 -27.53 17.89 15.01
C PRO A 67 -27.17 18.07 16.50
N THR A 68 -27.14 16.96 17.25
CA THR A 68 -26.69 16.97 18.65
C THR A 68 -25.17 17.13 18.75
N MET A 69 -24.66 17.72 19.83
CA MET A 69 -23.20 17.87 20.06
C MET A 69 -22.40 16.56 19.88
N PRO A 70 -22.84 15.40 20.40
CA PRO A 70 -22.14 14.12 20.15
C PRO A 70 -22.15 13.71 18.67
N ALA A 71 -23.26 13.93 17.95
CA ALA A 71 -23.35 13.63 16.51
C ALA A 71 -22.44 14.55 15.70
N ILE A 72 -22.41 15.83 16.03
CA ILE A 72 -21.53 16.83 15.41
C ILE A 72 -20.06 16.45 15.64
N HIS A 73 -19.64 16.20 16.88
CA HIS A 73 -18.27 15.79 17.19
C HIS A 73 -17.86 14.51 16.45
N THR A 74 -18.77 13.53 16.40
CA THR A 74 -18.55 12.28 15.67
C THR A 74 -18.36 12.54 14.18
N LEU A 75 -19.22 13.35 13.57
CA LEU A 75 -19.15 13.68 12.15
C LEU A 75 -17.87 14.45 11.82
N ILE A 76 -17.49 15.44 12.64
CA ILE A 76 -16.24 16.19 12.48
C ILE A 76 -15.04 15.23 12.53
N ALA A 77 -15.01 14.32 13.50
CA ALA A 77 -13.95 13.32 13.61
C ALA A 77 -13.91 12.39 12.38
N GLN A 78 -15.06 11.91 11.91
CA GLN A 78 -15.17 11.07 10.71
C GLN A 78 -14.71 11.81 9.45
N ASN A 79 -15.13 13.07 9.27
CA ASN A 79 -14.73 13.89 8.13
C ASN A 79 -13.23 14.16 8.14
N ARG A 80 -12.62 14.40 9.31
CA ARG A 80 -11.17 14.52 9.45
C ARG A 80 -10.44 13.24 9.06
N ILE A 81 -10.93 12.08 9.50
CA ILE A 81 -10.36 10.77 9.13
C ILE A 81 -10.47 10.56 7.62
N ARG A 82 -11.62 10.87 7.02
CA ARG A 82 -11.85 10.75 5.57
C ARG A 82 -10.93 11.66 4.78
N ALA A 83 -10.84 12.94 5.16
CA ALA A 83 -9.97 13.90 4.50
C ALA A 83 -8.49 13.49 4.57
N GLU A 84 -8.04 12.95 5.71
CA GLU A 84 -6.67 12.44 5.83
C GLU A 84 -6.46 11.18 4.99
N ALA A 85 -7.43 10.26 4.92
CA ALA A 85 -7.36 9.09 4.05
C ALA A 85 -7.25 9.49 2.57
N GLU A 86 -8.06 10.45 2.11
CA GLU A 86 -8.01 10.99 0.75
C GLU A 86 -6.69 11.72 0.46
N ARG A 87 -6.15 12.45 1.44
CA ARG A 87 -4.83 13.09 1.34
C ARG A 87 -3.74 12.04 1.17
N ILE A 88 -3.72 11.02 2.03
CA ILE A 88 -2.78 9.90 1.95
C ILE A 88 -2.89 9.19 0.60
N GLU A 89 -4.09 8.93 0.10
CA GLU A 89 -4.29 8.29 -1.19
C GLU A 89 -3.74 9.13 -2.35
N ARG A 90 -3.94 10.46 -2.31
CA ARG A 90 -3.37 11.39 -3.29
C ARG A 90 -1.84 11.38 -3.25
N LEU A 91 -1.23 11.42 -2.07
CA LEU A 91 0.22 11.31 -1.90
C LEU A 91 0.74 9.96 -2.40
N GLY A 92 0.02 8.88 -2.10
CA GLY A 92 0.26 7.57 -2.67
C GLY A 92 0.25 7.60 -4.20
N ARG A 93 -0.76 8.18 -4.85
CA ARG A 93 -0.78 8.24 -6.33
C ARG A 93 0.42 8.97 -6.93
N ARG A 94 0.94 10.02 -6.27
CA ARG A 94 2.19 10.69 -6.68
C ARG A 94 3.40 9.77 -6.54
N ALA A 95 3.55 9.15 -5.38
CA ALA A 95 4.64 8.19 -5.12
C ALA A 95 4.66 7.03 -6.13
N GLN A 96 3.49 6.57 -6.59
CA GLN A 96 3.39 5.50 -7.58
C GLN A 96 3.99 5.88 -8.94
N ARG A 97 3.94 7.15 -9.34
CA ARG A 97 4.51 7.61 -10.62
C ARG A 97 6.04 7.54 -10.64
N SER A 98 6.66 7.71 -9.47
CA SER A 98 8.11 7.63 -9.27
C SER A 98 8.55 6.29 -8.68
N ILE A 99 7.73 5.24 -8.78
CA ILE A 99 8.01 3.96 -8.10
C ILE A 99 9.31 3.30 -8.57
N ASP A 100 9.73 3.54 -9.80
CA ASP A 100 10.97 2.98 -10.33
C ASP A 100 12.21 3.66 -9.73
N GLU A 101 12.14 4.96 -9.45
CA GLU A 101 13.20 5.69 -8.77
C GLU A 101 13.26 5.30 -7.29
N PHE A 102 12.12 5.32 -6.59
CA PHE A 102 12.03 4.83 -5.22
C PHE A 102 12.51 3.39 -5.10
N GLY A 103 12.05 2.52 -6.00
CA GLY A 103 12.40 1.11 -6.02
C GLY A 103 13.90 0.89 -6.21
N ARG A 104 14.53 1.64 -7.13
CA ARG A 104 15.98 1.59 -7.34
C ARG A 104 16.74 2.01 -6.08
N THR A 105 16.43 3.17 -5.50
CA THR A 105 17.09 3.66 -4.27
C THR A 105 16.91 2.69 -3.11
N LEU A 106 15.71 2.15 -2.92
CA LEU A 106 15.44 1.13 -1.90
C LEU A 106 16.28 -0.13 -2.14
N ALA A 107 16.35 -0.61 -3.38
CA ALA A 107 17.12 -1.80 -3.69
C ALA A 107 18.64 -1.61 -3.48
N GLU A 108 19.18 -0.45 -3.88
CA GLU A 108 20.58 -0.08 -3.65
C GLU A 108 20.93 -0.04 -2.16
N LEU A 109 20.13 0.68 -1.36
CA LEU A 109 20.33 0.76 0.08
C LEU A 109 20.23 -0.62 0.74
N THR A 110 19.26 -1.42 0.31
CA THR A 110 19.08 -2.78 0.83
C THR A 110 20.28 -3.66 0.49
N GLN A 111 20.76 -3.62 -0.75
CA GLN A 111 21.90 -4.41 -1.21
C GLN A 111 23.18 -4.02 -0.44
N ASN A 112 23.42 -2.73 -0.27
CA ASN A 112 24.56 -2.23 0.50
C ASN A 112 24.47 -2.68 1.95
N TYR A 113 23.27 -2.63 2.55
CA TYR A 113 23.06 -3.07 3.93
C TYR A 113 23.38 -4.57 4.10
N TRP A 114 22.96 -5.42 3.16
CA TRP A 114 23.32 -6.84 3.14
C TRP A 114 24.83 -7.07 3.02
N HIS A 115 25.49 -6.30 2.15
CA HIS A 115 26.94 -6.40 1.97
C HIS A 115 27.69 -6.08 3.27
N THR A 116 27.23 -5.08 4.02
CA THR A 116 27.86 -4.65 5.27
C THR A 116 27.50 -5.54 6.47
N HIS A 117 26.26 -6.02 6.58
CA HIS A 117 25.75 -6.64 7.81
C HIS A 117 25.39 -8.13 7.68
N ALA A 118 25.50 -8.72 6.48
CA ALA A 118 25.07 -10.09 6.18
C ALA A 118 23.60 -10.40 6.57
N THR A 119 22.78 -9.36 6.72
CA THR A 119 21.35 -9.42 7.00
C THR A 119 20.65 -8.25 6.32
N GLY A 120 19.33 -8.29 6.17
CA GLY A 120 18.57 -7.20 5.56
C GLY A 120 18.23 -6.10 6.57
N PRO A 121 17.97 -4.87 6.10
CA PRO A 121 17.49 -3.80 6.96
C PRO A 121 16.04 -4.05 7.38
N THR A 122 15.60 -3.39 8.45
CA THR A 122 14.17 -3.31 8.73
C THR A 122 13.50 -2.30 7.79
N ARG A 123 12.17 -2.42 7.63
CA ARG A 123 11.41 -1.43 6.84
C ARG A 123 11.55 -0.02 7.39
N ARG A 124 11.67 0.12 8.72
CA ARG A 124 11.84 1.41 9.39
C ARG A 124 13.19 2.03 9.04
N ASP A 125 14.27 1.24 9.12
CA ASP A 125 15.63 1.71 8.86
C ASP A 125 15.75 2.26 7.44
N ILE A 126 15.21 1.54 6.46
CA ILE A 126 15.36 1.94 5.07
C ILE A 126 14.46 3.12 4.67
N LEU A 127 13.26 3.22 5.23
CA LEU A 127 12.38 4.37 5.00
C LEU A 127 12.88 5.64 5.68
N ALA A 128 13.63 5.51 6.77
CA ALA A 128 14.25 6.62 7.48
C ALA A 128 15.60 7.06 6.87
N ALA A 129 16.12 6.33 5.89
CA ALA A 129 17.38 6.66 5.26
C ALA A 129 17.29 7.99 4.50
N GLU A 130 18.31 8.84 4.64
CA GLU A 130 18.33 10.19 4.05
C GLU A 130 18.05 10.22 2.53
N PRO A 131 18.60 9.31 1.70
CA PRO A 131 18.28 9.29 0.27
C PRO A 131 16.79 9.05 -0.02
N VAL A 132 16.12 8.22 0.80
CA VAL A 132 14.69 7.94 0.65
C VAL A 132 13.86 9.14 1.10
N MET A 133 14.21 9.75 2.24
CA MET A 133 13.52 10.93 2.75
C MET A 133 13.64 12.13 1.82
N THR A 134 14.81 12.33 1.21
CA THR A 134 15.02 13.34 0.16
C THR A 134 14.12 13.07 -1.04
N LEU A 135 14.11 11.84 -1.54
CA LEU A 135 13.27 11.49 -2.69
C LEU A 135 11.75 11.63 -2.40
N ILE A 136 11.33 11.35 -1.16
CA ILE A 136 9.94 11.58 -0.73
C ILE A 136 9.59 13.07 -0.81
N ARG A 137 10.44 13.94 -0.26
CA ARG A 137 10.23 15.40 -0.29
C ARG A 137 10.13 15.92 -1.73
N GLU A 138 11.01 15.46 -2.60
CA GLU A 138 11.07 15.90 -4.01
C GLU A 138 9.89 15.40 -4.86
N ARG A 139 9.50 14.13 -4.71
CA ARG A 139 8.50 13.50 -5.61
C ARG A 139 7.07 13.55 -5.09
N VAL A 140 6.90 13.61 -3.77
CA VAL A 140 5.59 13.49 -3.12
C VAL A 140 5.19 14.82 -2.48
N GLY A 141 6.15 15.47 -1.81
CA GLY A 141 5.99 16.71 -1.04
C GLY A 141 6.33 16.50 0.43
N ASP A 142 6.09 17.55 1.24
CA ASP A 142 6.38 17.50 2.66
C ASP A 142 5.41 16.56 3.41
N ILE A 143 5.98 15.62 4.17
CA ILE A 143 5.27 14.56 4.88
C ILE A 143 5.99 14.31 6.19
N ALA A 144 5.21 14.30 7.28
CA ALA A 144 5.74 13.94 8.59
C ALA A 144 6.38 12.53 8.56
N PRO A 145 7.56 12.30 9.18
CA PRO A 145 8.25 11.01 9.11
C PRO A 145 7.41 9.80 9.54
N ASN A 146 6.52 9.98 10.52
CA ASN A 146 5.60 8.94 11.00
C ASN A 146 4.52 8.54 9.96
N ALA A 147 4.24 9.41 8.99
CA ALA A 147 3.23 9.19 7.97
C ALA A 147 3.79 8.50 6.70
N VAL A 148 5.12 8.37 6.56
CA VAL A 148 5.79 7.74 5.41
C VAL A 148 5.29 6.31 5.16
N LYS A 149 4.99 5.55 6.23
CA LYS A 149 4.42 4.19 6.14
C LYS A 149 3.13 4.13 5.32
N HIS A 150 2.35 5.20 5.28
CA HIS A 150 1.08 5.27 4.56
C HIS A 150 1.26 5.49 3.05
N LEU A 151 2.48 5.71 2.57
CA LEU A 151 2.77 5.78 1.14
C LEU A 151 2.86 4.39 0.48
N TRP A 152 2.92 3.31 1.29
CA TRP A 152 3.03 1.93 0.81
C TRP A 152 4.21 1.70 -0.16
N LEU A 153 5.30 2.47 0.02
CA LEU A 153 6.46 2.43 -0.88
C LEU A 153 7.09 1.04 -0.93
N ILE A 154 7.22 0.37 0.21
CA ILE A 154 7.79 -0.98 0.30
C ILE A 154 6.94 -1.98 -0.48
N GLU A 155 5.64 -2.01 -0.25
CA GLU A 155 4.72 -2.93 -0.93
C GLU A 155 4.68 -2.68 -2.43
N ARG A 156 4.72 -1.42 -2.85
CA ARG A 156 4.72 -1.05 -4.27
C ARG A 156 6.04 -1.38 -4.95
N ALA A 157 7.18 -1.12 -4.30
CA ALA A 157 8.49 -1.48 -4.81
C ALA A 157 8.65 -3.00 -4.91
N GLN A 158 8.08 -3.75 -3.95
CA GLN A 158 8.02 -5.20 -3.99
C GLN A 158 7.19 -5.71 -5.17
N ARG A 159 5.98 -5.18 -5.37
CA ARG A 159 5.13 -5.54 -6.54
C ARG A 159 5.81 -5.20 -7.85
N ALA A 160 6.51 -4.07 -7.91
CA ALA A 160 7.30 -3.67 -9.06
C ALA A 160 8.55 -4.54 -9.26
N GLY A 161 8.95 -5.38 -8.31
CA GLY A 161 10.09 -6.31 -8.42
C GLY A 161 11.45 -5.68 -8.13
N TRP A 162 11.49 -4.53 -7.46
CA TRP A 162 12.72 -3.85 -7.05
C TRP A 162 13.31 -4.43 -5.76
N ILE A 163 12.44 -4.80 -4.81
CA ILE A 163 12.81 -5.40 -3.52
C ILE A 163 11.97 -6.65 -3.24
N ALA A 164 12.42 -7.49 -2.31
CA ALA A 164 11.69 -8.64 -1.80
C ALA A 164 11.82 -8.71 -0.27
N PHE A 165 10.80 -9.26 0.37
CA PHE A 165 10.79 -9.57 1.82
C PHE A 165 9.78 -10.70 2.07
N ASP A 166 9.94 -11.36 3.19
CA ASP A 166 9.00 -12.34 3.74
C ASP A 166 8.55 -11.94 5.17
N ALA A 167 7.99 -12.89 5.92
CA ALA A 167 7.56 -12.66 7.30
C ALA A 167 8.74 -12.63 8.30
N THR A 168 9.93 -13.07 7.90
CA THR A 168 11.11 -13.10 8.75
C THR A 168 11.59 -11.66 8.98
N PRO A 169 11.90 -11.28 10.23
CA PRO A 169 12.55 -10.00 10.50
C PRO A 169 13.82 -9.85 9.67
N ARG A 170 14.12 -8.63 9.21
CA ARG A 170 15.37 -8.33 8.49
C ARG A 170 15.58 -9.15 7.20
N SER A 171 14.50 -9.54 6.52
CA SER A 171 14.58 -10.25 5.23
C SER A 171 14.55 -9.36 3.99
N LEU A 172 14.41 -8.04 4.16
CA LEU A 172 14.35 -7.10 3.04
C LEU A 172 15.62 -7.24 2.19
N CYS A 173 15.49 -7.59 0.92
CA CYS A 173 16.60 -7.75 -0.03
C CYS A 173 16.28 -7.07 -1.37
N ALA A 174 17.32 -6.76 -2.15
CA ALA A 174 17.14 -6.33 -3.53
C ALA A 174 16.56 -7.48 -4.38
N ALA A 175 15.69 -7.16 -5.32
CA ALA A 175 15.00 -8.17 -6.14
C ALA A 175 15.37 -8.09 -7.62
N ARG A 176 14.66 -8.86 -8.44
CA ARG A 176 14.93 -9.09 -9.86
C ARG A 176 15.30 -7.81 -10.62
N ARG A 177 14.49 -6.75 -10.56
CA ARG A 177 14.71 -5.55 -11.40
C ARG A 177 16.04 -4.88 -11.10
N PHE A 178 16.47 -4.87 -9.83
CA PHE A 178 17.77 -4.35 -9.44
C PHE A 178 18.90 -5.15 -10.09
N HIS A 179 18.89 -6.49 -9.96
CA HIS A 179 19.94 -7.34 -10.54
C HIS A 179 19.93 -7.36 -12.07
N SER A 180 18.76 -7.34 -12.69
CA SER A 180 18.63 -7.37 -14.15
C SER A 180 18.92 -6.04 -14.84
N ALA A 181 18.85 -4.91 -14.11
CA ALA A 181 18.99 -3.57 -14.69
C ALA A 181 20.30 -3.42 -15.49
N LYS A 182 21.42 -3.95 -14.97
CA LYS A 182 22.74 -3.89 -15.63
C LYS A 182 22.86 -4.73 -16.91
N TYR A 183 21.97 -5.69 -17.12
CA TYR A 183 22.00 -6.58 -18.30
C TYR A 183 21.04 -6.14 -19.40
N GLY A 184 20.08 -5.26 -19.09
CA GLY A 184 19.10 -4.75 -20.05
C GLY A 184 18.42 -5.87 -20.85
N ASN A 185 18.42 -5.75 -22.17
CA ASN A 185 17.75 -6.70 -23.09
C ASN A 185 18.45 -8.06 -23.22
N ARG A 186 19.62 -8.28 -22.60
CA ARG A 186 20.33 -9.58 -22.62
C ARG A 186 19.60 -10.66 -21.81
N VAL A 187 18.75 -10.24 -20.87
CA VAL A 187 17.94 -11.13 -20.05
C VAL A 187 16.46 -10.80 -20.19
N SER A 188 15.59 -11.72 -19.78
CA SER A 188 14.15 -11.53 -19.79
C SER A 188 13.75 -10.38 -18.85
N LEU A 189 12.98 -9.45 -19.40
CA LEU A 189 12.37 -8.32 -18.71
C LEU A 189 10.91 -8.59 -18.34
N ARG A 190 10.48 -9.87 -18.34
CA ARG A 190 9.14 -10.26 -17.92
C ARG A 190 8.89 -9.84 -16.47
N PRO A 191 7.63 -9.61 -16.06
CA PRO A 191 7.30 -9.27 -14.69
C PRO A 191 7.84 -10.30 -13.69
N VAL A 192 8.19 -9.85 -12.48
CA VAL A 192 8.82 -10.69 -11.44
C VAL A 192 8.03 -11.97 -11.13
N ASN A 193 6.70 -11.89 -11.13
CA ASN A 193 5.84 -13.06 -10.91
C ASN A 193 5.91 -14.08 -12.06
N THR A 194 6.04 -13.61 -13.29
CA THR A 194 6.21 -14.46 -14.47
C THR A 194 7.56 -15.17 -14.39
N ILE A 195 8.63 -14.43 -14.07
CA ILE A 195 9.96 -15.01 -13.89
C ILE A 195 9.96 -16.06 -12.77
N GLY A 196 9.41 -15.73 -11.60
CA GLY A 196 9.32 -16.69 -10.49
C GLY A 196 8.53 -17.95 -10.83
N THR A 197 7.47 -17.82 -11.63
CA THR A 197 6.69 -18.97 -12.11
C THR A 197 7.48 -19.81 -13.11
N LEU A 198 8.21 -19.19 -14.04
CA LEU A 198 9.08 -19.89 -15.00
C LEU A 198 10.19 -20.66 -14.29
N VAL A 199 10.82 -20.05 -13.28
CA VAL A 199 11.83 -20.72 -12.45
C VAL A 199 11.21 -21.94 -11.77
N ALA A 200 10.08 -21.79 -11.08
CA ALA A 200 9.43 -22.90 -10.40
C ALA A 200 9.05 -24.06 -11.36
N GLU A 201 8.51 -23.74 -12.54
CA GLU A 201 8.13 -24.72 -13.57
C GLU A 201 9.35 -25.47 -14.11
N PHE A 202 10.46 -24.75 -14.35
CA PHE A 202 11.70 -25.37 -14.79
C PHE A 202 12.27 -26.32 -13.73
N LEU A 203 12.30 -25.91 -12.47
CA LEU A 203 12.83 -26.75 -11.38
C LEU A 203 11.97 -28.02 -11.20
N ASP A 204 10.65 -27.88 -11.25
CA ASP A 204 9.70 -29.00 -11.14
C ASP A 204 9.81 -29.98 -12.31
N THR A 205 9.85 -29.45 -13.54
CA THR A 205 10.02 -30.25 -14.76
C THR A 205 11.36 -30.98 -14.75
N TYR A 206 12.45 -30.27 -14.44
CA TYR A 206 13.78 -30.87 -14.43
C TYR A 206 13.88 -32.00 -13.40
N ARG A 207 13.34 -31.79 -12.19
CA ARG A 207 13.30 -32.81 -11.13
C ARG A 207 12.47 -34.02 -11.54
N THR A 208 11.32 -33.80 -12.18
CA THR A 208 10.45 -34.88 -12.66
C THR A 208 11.14 -35.71 -13.76
N THR A 209 11.82 -35.05 -14.70
CA THR A 209 12.49 -35.72 -15.82
C THR A 209 13.77 -36.45 -15.40
N HIS A 210 14.57 -35.88 -14.48
CA HIS A 210 15.91 -36.38 -14.16
C HIS A 210 16.01 -37.04 -12.78
N GLY A 211 14.92 -37.06 -11.99
CA GLY A 211 14.90 -37.60 -10.63
C GLY A 211 15.72 -36.81 -9.60
N ARG A 212 16.24 -35.63 -9.95
CA ARG A 212 17.07 -34.78 -9.07
C ARG A 212 16.94 -33.28 -9.39
N PRO A 213 17.14 -32.38 -8.41
CA PRO A 213 17.19 -30.94 -8.66
C PRO A 213 18.33 -30.53 -9.62
N PRO A 214 18.14 -29.50 -10.46
CA PRO A 214 19.19 -28.98 -11.31
C PRO A 214 20.23 -28.19 -10.51
N ARG A 215 21.46 -28.12 -11.01
CA ARG A 215 22.45 -27.15 -10.50
C ARG A 215 22.10 -25.74 -11.00
N TRP A 216 22.53 -24.71 -10.28
CA TRP A 216 22.37 -23.31 -10.72
C TRP A 216 22.96 -23.03 -12.09
N SER A 217 24.05 -23.71 -12.48
CA SER A 217 24.61 -23.60 -13.82
C SER A 217 23.62 -24.04 -14.90
N VAL A 218 22.93 -25.16 -14.69
CA VAL A 218 21.90 -25.67 -15.60
C VAL A 218 20.74 -24.68 -15.69
N VAL A 219 20.24 -24.20 -14.54
CA VAL A 219 19.17 -23.19 -14.49
C VAL A 219 19.55 -21.94 -15.28
N ALA A 220 20.76 -21.40 -15.10
CA ALA A 220 21.20 -20.21 -15.81
C ALA A 220 21.33 -20.42 -17.33
N HIS A 221 21.83 -21.58 -17.74
CA HIS A 221 22.12 -21.85 -19.15
C HIS A 221 20.91 -22.33 -19.94
N GLU A 222 19.95 -23.01 -19.33
CA GLU A 222 18.83 -23.63 -20.05
C GLU A 222 17.52 -22.87 -19.89
N LEU A 223 17.31 -22.16 -18.77
CA LEU A 223 16.05 -21.47 -18.55
C LEU A 223 15.87 -20.28 -19.51
N ARG A 224 14.77 -20.32 -20.26
CA ARG A 224 14.33 -19.26 -21.17
C ARG A 224 12.91 -18.82 -20.88
N ASP A 225 12.59 -17.59 -21.25
CA ASP A 225 11.20 -17.15 -21.34
C ASP A 225 10.52 -17.65 -22.62
N ASP A 226 9.24 -17.32 -22.78
CA ASP A 226 8.43 -17.65 -23.94
C ASP A 226 8.89 -17.01 -25.26
N ARG A 227 9.86 -16.08 -25.22
CA ARG A 227 10.49 -15.46 -26.38
C ARG A 227 11.92 -15.96 -26.60
N GLY A 228 12.31 -17.04 -25.94
CA GLY A 228 13.65 -17.62 -26.05
C GLY A 228 14.75 -16.79 -25.38
N ARG A 229 14.41 -15.78 -24.57
CA ARG A 229 15.43 -14.96 -23.87
C ARG A 229 15.87 -15.63 -22.59
N ARG A 230 17.15 -15.49 -22.25
CA ARG A 230 17.69 -16.01 -20.99
C ARG A 230 17.03 -15.36 -19.79
N VAL A 231 16.67 -16.14 -18.76
CA VAL A 231 16.21 -15.56 -17.50
C VAL A 231 17.37 -14.98 -16.69
N PHE A 232 18.50 -15.69 -16.65
CA PHE A 232 19.73 -15.23 -16.01
C PHE A 232 20.81 -14.97 -17.06
N ASN A 233 21.70 -14.03 -16.81
CA ASN A 233 22.80 -13.76 -17.74
C ASN A 233 23.79 -14.94 -17.77
N ASP A 234 24.15 -15.41 -16.58
CA ASP A 234 25.11 -16.48 -16.32
C ASP A 234 24.84 -17.11 -14.94
N THR A 235 25.66 -18.08 -14.54
CA THR A 235 25.55 -18.77 -13.25
C THR A 235 25.75 -17.83 -12.05
N ALA A 236 26.64 -16.84 -12.17
CA ALA A 236 26.93 -15.91 -11.08
C ALA A 236 25.74 -14.97 -10.85
N ASP A 237 25.11 -14.48 -11.92
CA ASP A 237 23.86 -13.73 -11.88
C ASP A 237 22.73 -14.54 -11.22
N ALA A 238 22.59 -15.81 -11.59
CA ALA A 238 21.59 -16.69 -10.98
C ALA A 238 21.84 -16.88 -9.47
N ARG A 239 23.10 -17.06 -9.06
CA ARG A 239 23.48 -17.17 -7.64
C ARG A 239 23.25 -15.89 -6.86
N VAL A 240 23.58 -14.73 -7.42
CA VAL A 240 23.25 -13.44 -6.79
C VAL A 240 21.74 -13.28 -6.61
N GLN A 241 20.97 -13.72 -7.61
CA GLN A 241 19.51 -13.66 -7.57
C GLN A 241 18.85 -14.75 -6.71
N GLN A 242 19.60 -15.73 -6.21
CA GLN A 242 19.10 -16.75 -5.29
C GLN A 242 18.43 -16.12 -4.07
N GLN A 243 19.04 -15.07 -3.50
CA GLN A 243 18.56 -14.46 -2.27
C GLN A 243 17.10 -13.99 -2.41
N TRP A 244 16.79 -13.19 -3.44
CA TRP A 244 15.42 -12.71 -3.60
C TRP A 244 14.45 -13.82 -4.02
N LEU A 245 14.92 -14.84 -4.76
CA LEU A 245 14.09 -15.99 -5.15
C LEU A 245 13.67 -16.81 -3.92
N VAL A 246 14.59 -16.99 -2.96
CA VAL A 246 14.35 -17.65 -1.68
C VAL A 246 13.45 -16.80 -0.79
N THR A 247 13.80 -15.52 -0.59
CA THR A 247 12.99 -14.58 0.21
C THR A 247 11.58 -14.44 -0.33
N ALA A 248 11.39 -14.39 -1.65
CA ALA A 248 10.06 -14.33 -2.26
C ALA A 248 9.35 -15.69 -2.33
N GLN A 249 9.99 -16.76 -1.81
CA GLN A 249 9.51 -18.14 -1.76
C GLN A 249 9.25 -18.79 -3.12
N TRP A 250 9.87 -18.27 -4.19
CA TRP A 250 9.83 -18.90 -5.51
C TRP A 250 10.68 -20.16 -5.54
N VAL A 251 11.81 -20.12 -4.83
CA VAL A 251 12.79 -21.20 -4.72
C VAL A 251 13.00 -21.53 -3.24
N ALA A 252 13.26 -22.80 -2.95
CA ALA A 252 13.89 -23.24 -1.71
C ALA A 252 15.19 -23.98 -2.05
N LEU A 253 16.04 -24.24 -1.06
CA LEU A 253 17.31 -24.94 -1.25
C LEU A 253 17.27 -26.29 -0.55
N GLU A 254 17.56 -27.36 -1.29
CA GLU A 254 17.81 -28.71 -0.79
C GLU A 254 19.28 -29.02 -1.12
N ASP A 255 20.14 -29.16 -0.10
CA ASP A 255 21.59 -29.39 -0.28
C ASP A 255 22.28 -28.38 -1.24
N ASP A 256 21.97 -27.08 -1.07
CA ASP A 256 22.40 -25.96 -1.94
C ASP A 256 21.88 -26.02 -3.40
N LEU A 257 21.00 -26.97 -3.72
CA LEU A 257 20.34 -27.05 -5.03
C LEU A 257 18.96 -26.39 -5.02
N PRO A 258 18.60 -25.64 -6.08
CA PRO A 258 17.30 -24.99 -6.17
C PRO A 258 16.17 -26.00 -6.41
N VAL A 259 15.13 -25.90 -5.59
CA VAL A 259 13.84 -26.59 -5.77
C VAL A 259 12.68 -25.60 -5.73
N PRO A 260 11.48 -25.95 -6.24
CA PRO A 260 10.33 -25.05 -6.15
C PRO A 260 9.98 -24.72 -4.68
N GLY A 261 9.95 -23.43 -4.33
CA GLY A 261 9.52 -22.95 -3.00
C GLY A 261 8.00 -22.92 -2.85
N ASP A 262 7.48 -22.52 -1.68
CA ASP A 262 6.04 -22.53 -1.38
C ASP A 262 5.20 -21.66 -2.33
N ARG A 263 5.71 -20.48 -2.71
CA ARG A 263 5.04 -19.63 -3.68
C ARG A 263 5.10 -20.24 -5.08
N GLY A 264 6.23 -20.85 -5.44
CA GLY A 264 6.40 -21.59 -6.68
C GLY A 264 5.39 -22.74 -6.81
N ARG A 265 5.34 -23.64 -5.82
CA ARG A 265 4.39 -24.75 -5.75
C ARG A 265 2.93 -24.29 -5.86
N ARG A 266 2.55 -23.21 -5.14
CA ARG A 266 1.21 -22.61 -5.26
C ARG A 266 0.93 -22.03 -6.65
N ALA A 267 1.93 -21.51 -7.36
CA ALA A 267 1.76 -21.04 -8.74
C ALA A 267 1.56 -22.20 -9.71
N LEU A 268 2.32 -23.29 -9.55
CA LEU A 268 2.19 -24.51 -10.36
C LEU A 268 0.81 -25.17 -10.16
N ALA A 269 0.38 -25.34 -8.91
CA ALA A 269 -0.95 -25.90 -8.59
C ALA A 269 -2.09 -25.08 -9.21
N ARG A 270 -1.99 -23.75 -9.19
CA ARG A 270 -2.97 -22.86 -9.84
C ARG A 270 -2.99 -23.01 -11.37
N ARG A 271 -1.83 -23.22 -12.00
CA ARG A 271 -1.75 -23.46 -13.45
C ARG A 271 -2.30 -24.82 -13.85
N ALA A 272 -2.00 -25.87 -13.09
CA ALA A 272 -2.56 -27.21 -13.32
C ALA A 272 -4.09 -27.18 -13.32
N ARG A 273 -4.71 -26.52 -12.33
CA ARG A 273 -6.17 -26.33 -12.27
C ARG A 273 -6.75 -25.60 -13.49
N LYS A 274 -6.02 -24.62 -14.05
CA LYS A 274 -6.46 -23.88 -15.24
C LYS A 274 -6.33 -24.67 -16.55
N ARG A 275 -5.48 -25.70 -16.60
CA ARG A 275 -5.30 -26.56 -17.79
C ARG A 275 -6.28 -27.75 -17.80
N GLY A 276 -6.84 -28.11 -16.64
CA GLY A 276 -7.82 -29.20 -16.50
C GLY A 276 -9.28 -28.78 -16.63
N ASN A 277 -9.55 -27.47 -16.71
CA ASN A 277 -10.84 -26.90 -17.12
C ASN A 277 -10.73 -26.44 -18.58
#